data_AF-A0A1Y5FEP3-F1
#
_entry.id   AF-A0A1Y5FEP3-F1
#
_cell.length_a   1.000
_cell.length_b   1.000
_cell.length_c   1.000
_cell.angle_alpha   90.00
_cell.angle_beta   90.00
_cell.angle_gamma   90.00
#
_symmetry.space_group_name_H-M   'P 1'
#
loop_
_entity.id
_entity.type
_entity.pdbx_description
1 polymer ?
#
loop_
_entity_poly.entity_id
_entity_poly.type
_entity_poly.pdbx_seq_one_letter_code
_entity_poly.pdbx_strand_id
1 'polypeptide(L)'
;MTERDTVITEVTELYAGILGRAPDYAGLNYWVKQILSGALSLENTRASFASPDQAEYWDIYGGLSNGELVEAIYSNYLERAPDVDGRAYWIDELDTARIAADQMINAIINAVQESGATNPQTLIDAQVLENKVAAAITFVTAAKDITADAGFITQAQAAVNEVSSDSASVTSADAATASYVDSQPAALSGTSVVELGTEESAALTF
;
A
#
# COMPACT_ATOMS: atom_id res chain seq x y z
N MET A 1 0.89 18.65 7.51
CA MET A 1 1.52 17.34 7.27
C MET A 1 2.95 17.41 7.75
N THR A 2 3.41 16.46 8.57
CA THR A 2 4.82 16.39 8.99
C THR A 2 5.67 15.71 7.91
N GLU A 3 7.00 15.84 7.97
CA GLU A 3 7.90 15.11 7.07
C GLU A 3 7.68 13.59 7.16
N ARG A 4 7.45 13.07 8.38
CA ARG A 4 7.11 11.66 8.57
C ARG A 4 5.82 11.28 7.86
N ASP A 5 4.79 12.11 7.94
CA ASP A 5 3.51 11.83 7.28
C ASP A 5 3.68 11.79 5.76
N THR A 6 4.47 12.71 5.20
CA THR A 6 4.81 12.70 3.77
C THR A 6 5.51 11.40 3.37
N VAL A 7 6.53 10.97 4.11
CA VAL A 7 7.25 9.72 3.82
C VAL A 7 6.35 8.48 3.99
N ILE A 8 5.41 8.50 4.94
CA ILE A 8 4.41 7.43 5.08
C ILE A 8 3.54 7.35 3.83
N THR A 9 3.04 8.48 3.34
CA THR A 9 2.24 8.55 2.12
C THR A 9 3.03 8.03 0.92
N GLU A 10 4.23 8.54 0.69
CA GLU A 10 5.07 8.14 -0.45
C GLU A 10 5.42 6.64 -0.43
N VAL A 11 5.77 6.07 0.73
CA VAL A 11 6.01 4.63 0.83
C VAL A 11 4.72 3.83 0.60
N THR A 12 3.59 4.33 1.10
CA THR A 12 2.30 3.66 0.90
C THR A 12 1.86 3.67 -0.56
N GLU A 13 2.12 4.76 -1.29
CA GLU A 13 1.93 4.85 -2.75
C GLU A 13 2.74 3.78 -3.48
N LEU A 14 3.99 3.53 -3.06
CA LEU A 14 4.81 2.46 -3.64
C LEU A 14 4.21 1.08 -3.40
N TYR A 15 3.73 0.78 -2.19
CA TYR A 15 3.04 -0.49 -1.91
C TYR A 15 1.76 -0.64 -2.73
N ALA A 16 0.92 0.39 -2.75
CA ALA A 16 -0.35 0.36 -3.49
C ALA A 16 -0.12 0.24 -5.01
N GLY A 17 0.86 0.97 -5.56
CA GLY A 17 1.09 1.01 -7.01
C GLY A 17 1.97 -0.09 -7.57
N ILE A 18 2.95 -0.56 -6.80
CA ILE A 18 3.83 -1.64 -7.26
C ILE A 18 3.20 -2.99 -6.90
N LEU A 19 2.75 -3.17 -5.67
CA LEU A 19 2.34 -4.48 -5.15
C LEU A 19 0.82 -4.66 -5.09
N GLY A 20 0.02 -3.63 -5.39
CA GLY A 20 -1.43 -3.72 -5.40
C GLY A 20 -2.03 -4.02 -4.02
N ARG A 21 -1.38 -3.56 -2.95
CA ARG A 21 -1.82 -3.81 -1.56
C ARG A 21 -1.37 -2.73 -0.59
N ALA A 22 -2.00 -2.69 0.56
CA ALA A 22 -1.52 -1.93 1.70
C ALA A 22 -0.21 -2.53 2.27
N PRO A 23 0.68 -1.71 2.84
CA PRO A 23 1.85 -2.22 3.55
C PRO A 23 1.45 -2.97 4.82
N ASP A 24 2.33 -3.86 5.27
CA ASP A 24 2.33 -4.27 6.67
C ASP A 24 3.05 -3.23 7.53
N TYR A 25 2.73 -3.20 8.82
CA TYR A 25 3.24 -2.15 9.72
C TYR A 25 4.76 -2.22 9.91
N ALA A 26 5.34 -3.42 9.95
CA ALA A 26 6.78 -3.59 10.13
C ALA A 26 7.54 -3.10 8.88
N GLY A 27 7.08 -3.48 7.69
CA GLY A 27 7.62 -3.04 6.41
C GLY A 27 7.54 -1.53 6.22
N LEU A 28 6.36 -0.92 6.43
CA LEU A 28 6.20 0.54 6.35
C LEU A 28 7.16 1.26 7.30
N ASN A 29 7.20 0.84 8.56
CA ASN A 29 8.05 1.45 9.57
C ASN A 29 9.55 1.29 9.25
N TYR A 30 9.95 0.18 8.65
CA TYR A 30 11.33 -0.02 8.18
C TYR A 30 11.71 1.04 7.14
N TRP A 31 10.94 1.16 6.05
CA TRP A 31 11.24 2.11 4.97
C TRP A 31 11.20 3.56 5.45
N VAL A 32 10.17 3.93 6.21
CA VAL A 32 10.04 5.28 6.79
C VAL A 32 11.26 5.62 7.66
N LYS A 33 11.75 4.67 8.48
CA LYS A 33 12.95 4.89 9.29
C LYS A 33 14.20 5.08 8.44
N GLN A 34 14.41 4.25 7.40
CA GLN A 34 15.57 4.36 6.53
C GLN A 34 15.61 5.69 5.76
N ILE A 35 14.44 6.16 5.30
CA ILE A 35 14.32 7.42 4.57
C ILE A 35 14.56 8.60 5.53
N LEU A 36 13.89 8.64 6.68
CA LEU A 36 14.04 9.73 7.65
C LEU A 36 15.44 9.80 8.28
N SER A 37 16.18 8.69 8.33
CA SER A 37 17.58 8.70 8.77
C SER A 37 18.57 9.11 7.66
N GLY A 38 18.09 9.32 6.42
CA GLY A 38 18.93 9.58 5.25
C GLY A 38 19.74 8.36 4.76
N ALA A 39 19.42 7.16 5.23
CA ALA A 39 20.11 5.93 4.82
C ALA A 39 19.66 5.46 3.43
N LEU A 40 18.40 5.72 3.08
CA LEU A 40 17.84 5.51 1.75
C LEU A 40 17.16 6.78 1.25
N SER A 41 17.22 7.01 -0.06
CA SER A 41 16.32 7.97 -0.72
C SER A 41 15.00 7.28 -1.06
N LEU A 42 13.94 8.06 -1.31
CA LEU A 42 12.69 7.53 -1.85
C LEU A 42 12.92 6.78 -3.18
N GLU A 43 13.83 7.30 -4.03
CA GLU A 43 14.22 6.66 -5.28
C GLU A 43 14.83 5.27 -5.09
N ASN A 44 15.76 5.12 -4.14
CA ASN A 44 16.37 3.82 -3.83
C ASN A 44 15.35 2.86 -3.19
N THR A 45 14.44 3.38 -2.37
CA THR A 45 13.33 2.60 -1.81
C THR A 45 12.45 2.05 -2.93
N ARG A 46 12.02 2.89 -3.88
CA ARG A 46 11.23 2.47 -5.05
C ARG A 46 11.95 1.42 -5.89
N ALA A 47 13.22 1.63 -6.23
CA ALA A 47 14.02 0.65 -6.97
C ALA A 47 14.14 -0.70 -6.24
N SER A 48 14.17 -0.67 -4.89
CA SER A 48 14.24 -1.88 -4.08
C SER A 48 13.01 -2.77 -4.23
N PHE A 49 11.82 -2.21 -4.52
CA PHE A 49 10.58 -2.98 -4.72
C PHE A 49 10.58 -3.81 -6.01
N ALA A 50 11.32 -3.37 -7.03
CA ALA A 50 11.48 -4.08 -8.29
C ALA A 50 12.79 -4.91 -8.35
N SER A 51 13.50 -5.03 -7.24
CA SER A 51 14.77 -5.76 -7.20
C SER A 51 14.55 -7.29 -7.31
N PRO A 52 15.55 -8.06 -7.78
CA PRO A 52 15.47 -9.53 -7.87
C PRO A 52 15.12 -10.24 -6.56
N ASP A 53 15.40 -9.61 -5.42
CA ASP A 53 15.15 -10.18 -4.10
C ASP A 53 13.69 -9.99 -3.62
N GLN A 54 12.86 -9.24 -4.36
CA GLN A 54 11.45 -9.02 -4.03
C GLN A 54 10.55 -10.03 -4.71
N ALA A 55 10.37 -11.18 -4.07
CA ALA A 55 9.54 -12.27 -4.60
C ALA A 55 8.13 -11.80 -5.03
N GLU A 56 7.47 -10.97 -4.22
CA GLU A 56 6.12 -10.48 -4.52
C GLU A 56 6.04 -9.70 -5.84
N TYR A 57 7.04 -8.88 -6.15
CA TYR A 57 7.10 -8.16 -7.43
C TYR A 57 7.21 -9.14 -8.61
N TRP A 58 8.08 -10.14 -8.50
CA TRP A 58 8.30 -11.11 -9.57
C TRP A 58 7.15 -12.11 -9.71
N ASP A 59 6.42 -12.39 -8.65
CA ASP A 59 5.18 -13.19 -8.70
C ASP A 59 4.08 -12.45 -9.47
N ILE A 60 4.02 -11.12 -9.38
CA ILE A 60 3.04 -10.29 -10.10
C ILE A 60 3.48 -10.04 -11.54
N TYR A 61 4.74 -9.66 -11.77
CA TYR A 61 5.20 -9.12 -13.06
C TYR A 61 6.27 -9.95 -13.79
N GLY A 62 6.93 -10.91 -13.13
CA GLY A 62 8.18 -11.50 -13.60
C GLY A 62 8.09 -12.33 -14.88
N GLY A 63 6.90 -12.77 -15.27
CA GLY A 63 6.64 -13.49 -16.52
C GLY A 63 5.96 -12.66 -17.61
N LEU A 64 5.64 -11.38 -17.32
CA LEU A 64 4.90 -10.52 -18.24
C LEU A 64 5.81 -9.94 -19.31
N SER A 65 5.28 -9.81 -20.53
CA SER A 65 5.85 -8.91 -21.53
C SER A 65 5.73 -7.45 -21.07
N ASN A 66 6.53 -6.54 -21.65
CA ASN A 66 6.41 -5.11 -21.35
C ASN A 66 5.00 -4.56 -21.59
N GLY A 67 4.28 -5.07 -22.61
CA GLY A 67 2.89 -4.69 -22.86
C GLY A 67 1.94 -5.14 -21.76
N GLU A 68 2.08 -6.37 -21.28
CA GLU A 68 1.27 -6.90 -20.16
C GLU A 68 1.63 -6.20 -18.85
N LEU A 69 2.91 -5.87 -18.62
CA LEU A 69 3.37 -5.12 -17.46
C LEU A 69 2.75 -3.71 -17.41
N VAL A 70 2.72 -3.00 -18.55
CA VAL A 70 2.08 -1.68 -18.64
C VAL A 70 0.59 -1.78 -18.34
N GLU A 71 -0.10 -2.76 -18.91
CA GLU A 71 -1.53 -2.97 -18.66
C GLU A 71 -1.81 -3.31 -17.18
N ALA A 72 -1.00 -4.19 -16.59
CA ALA A 72 -1.14 -4.59 -15.19
C ALA A 72 -0.95 -3.39 -14.24
N ILE A 73 0.06 -2.55 -14.46
CA ILE A 73 0.31 -1.37 -13.63
C ILE A 73 -0.84 -0.35 -13.74
N TYR A 74 -1.32 -0.07 -14.94
CA TYR A 74 -2.46 0.84 -15.14
C TYR A 74 -3.74 0.31 -14.48
N SER A 75 -4.01 -1.00 -14.59
CA SER A 75 -5.16 -1.63 -13.97
C SER A 75 -5.08 -1.60 -12.44
N ASN A 76 -3.94 -2.00 -11.87
CA ASN A 76 -3.76 -2.07 -10.43
C ASN A 76 -3.80 -0.68 -9.78
N TYR A 77 -3.17 0.30 -10.43
CA TYR A 77 -2.92 1.59 -9.82
C TYR A 77 -3.98 2.65 -10.13
N LEU A 78 -4.44 2.71 -11.38
CA LEU A 78 -5.34 3.76 -11.86
C LEU A 78 -6.75 3.24 -12.18
N GLU A 79 -7.01 1.95 -11.97
CA GLU A 79 -8.30 1.29 -12.28
C GLU A 79 -8.78 1.48 -13.71
N ARG A 80 -7.84 1.54 -14.66
CA ARG A 80 -8.18 1.69 -16.07
C ARG A 80 -7.14 1.05 -16.97
N ALA A 81 -7.49 0.86 -18.22
CA ALA A 81 -6.50 0.58 -19.26
C ALA A 81 -5.69 1.85 -19.61
N PRO A 82 -4.43 1.71 -20.03
CA PRO A 82 -3.72 2.79 -20.68
C PRO A 82 -4.42 3.14 -22.01
N ASP A 83 -4.37 4.40 -22.42
CA ASP A 83 -4.77 4.76 -23.77
C ASP A 83 -3.75 4.20 -24.79
N VAL A 84 -4.15 4.16 -26.06
CA VAL A 84 -3.35 3.51 -27.12
C VAL A 84 -1.97 4.15 -27.26
N ASP A 85 -1.90 5.47 -27.22
CA ASP A 85 -0.65 6.22 -27.43
C ASP A 85 0.26 6.13 -26.21
N GLY A 86 -0.29 6.29 -25.01
CA GLY A 86 0.43 6.12 -23.75
C GLY A 86 0.96 4.70 -23.57
N ARG A 87 0.17 3.68 -23.90
CA ARG A 87 0.62 2.28 -23.90
C ARG A 87 1.79 2.07 -24.86
N ALA A 88 1.68 2.56 -26.09
CA ALA A 88 2.75 2.42 -27.09
C ALA A 88 4.04 3.13 -26.65
N TYR A 89 3.92 4.32 -26.07
CA TYR A 89 5.04 5.07 -25.52
C TYR A 89 5.77 4.27 -24.43
N TRP A 90 5.05 3.76 -23.43
CA TRP A 90 5.67 3.02 -22.33
C TRP A 90 6.33 1.72 -22.78
N ILE A 91 5.71 1.00 -23.71
CA ILE A 91 6.31 -0.22 -24.28
C ILE A 91 7.61 0.10 -24.99
N ASP A 92 7.68 1.17 -25.80
CA ASP A 92 8.92 1.54 -26.49
C ASP A 92 10.03 1.94 -25.49
N GLU A 93 9.72 2.71 -24.45
CA GLU A 93 10.68 3.07 -23.41
C GLU A 93 11.25 1.83 -22.68
N LEU A 94 10.40 0.83 -22.41
CA LEU A 94 10.79 -0.42 -21.75
C LEU A 94 11.52 -1.39 -22.69
N ASP A 95 11.04 -1.59 -23.92
CA ASP A 95 11.63 -2.48 -24.93
C ASP A 95 13.03 -2.00 -25.34
N THR A 96 13.22 -0.68 -25.39
CA THR A 96 14.53 -0.07 -25.68
C THR A 96 15.41 0.11 -24.45
N ALA A 97 14.94 -0.31 -23.27
CA ALA A 97 15.62 -0.21 -21.98
C ALA A 97 16.08 1.23 -21.64
N ARG A 98 15.35 2.25 -22.12
CA ARG A 98 15.61 3.66 -21.75
C ARG A 98 15.19 3.94 -20.32
N ILE A 99 14.15 3.25 -19.86
CA ILE A 99 13.71 3.25 -18.47
C ILE A 99 13.49 1.81 -17.99
N ALA A 100 13.60 1.61 -16.68
CA ALA A 100 13.12 0.40 -16.03
C ALA A 100 11.66 0.55 -15.57
N ALA A 101 10.98 -0.57 -15.29
CA ALA A 101 9.57 -0.60 -14.92
C ALA A 101 9.26 0.25 -13.67
N ASP A 102 10.16 0.27 -12.69
CA ASP A 102 10.04 1.12 -11.51
C ASP A 102 9.99 2.60 -11.89
N GLN A 103 10.79 3.04 -12.88
CA GLN A 103 10.85 4.43 -13.30
C GLN A 103 9.57 4.85 -14.04
N MET A 104 8.99 3.93 -14.82
CA MET A 104 7.66 4.13 -15.41
C MET A 104 6.61 4.36 -14.31
N ILE A 105 6.59 3.52 -13.27
CA ILE A 105 5.65 3.66 -12.15
C ILE A 105 5.81 5.04 -11.51
N ASN A 106 7.03 5.46 -11.20
CA ASN A 106 7.30 6.79 -10.67
C ASN A 106 6.77 7.93 -11.57
N ALA A 107 6.94 7.79 -12.88
CA ALA A 107 6.47 8.79 -13.84
C ALA A 107 4.94 8.86 -13.86
N ILE A 108 4.25 7.72 -13.77
CA ILE A 108 2.80 7.66 -13.66
C ILE A 108 2.31 8.34 -12.37
N ILE A 109 2.95 8.06 -11.22
CA ILE A 109 2.64 8.69 -9.93
C ILE A 109 2.72 10.22 -10.04
N ASN A 110 3.87 10.71 -10.52
CA ASN A 110 4.10 12.14 -10.63
C ASN A 110 3.13 12.82 -11.61
N ALA A 111 2.78 12.13 -12.71
CA ALA A 111 1.87 12.67 -13.71
C ALA A 111 0.44 12.83 -13.18
N VAL A 112 -0.06 11.88 -12.38
CA VAL A 112 -1.42 11.98 -11.83
C VAL A 112 -1.49 12.97 -10.67
N GLN A 113 -0.38 13.22 -9.98
CA GLN A 113 -0.29 14.19 -8.89
C GLN A 113 0.14 15.59 -9.34
N GLU A 114 0.24 15.85 -10.65
CA GLU A 114 0.66 17.14 -11.17
C GLU A 114 -0.30 18.27 -10.74
N SER A 115 0.25 19.25 -10.02
CA SER A 115 -0.50 20.43 -9.60
C SER A 115 -0.98 21.24 -10.81
N GLY A 116 -2.30 21.35 -10.96
CA GLY A 116 -2.92 22.10 -12.07
C GLY A 116 -3.34 21.25 -13.26
N ALA A 117 -3.35 19.91 -13.13
CA ALA A 117 -3.97 19.03 -14.10
C ALA A 117 -5.43 19.46 -14.39
N THR A 118 -5.77 19.55 -15.68
CA THR A 118 -7.13 19.90 -16.13
C THR A 118 -7.79 18.80 -16.95
N ASN A 119 -7.03 17.77 -17.33
CA ASN A 119 -7.57 16.61 -18.03
C ASN A 119 -8.49 15.83 -17.08
N PRO A 120 -9.75 15.57 -17.45
CA PRO A 120 -10.69 14.86 -16.58
C PRO A 120 -10.22 13.46 -16.16
N GLN A 121 -9.53 12.73 -17.04
CA GLN A 121 -9.00 11.41 -16.70
C GLN A 121 -7.86 11.51 -15.69
N THR A 122 -6.95 12.47 -15.84
CA THR A 122 -5.88 12.70 -14.85
C THR A 122 -6.44 13.04 -13.47
N LEU A 123 -7.53 13.81 -13.40
CA LEU A 123 -8.20 14.11 -12.14
C LEU A 123 -8.87 12.88 -11.51
N ILE A 124 -9.45 12.00 -12.32
CA ILE A 124 -9.99 10.71 -11.86
C ILE A 124 -8.85 9.83 -11.33
N ASP A 125 -7.76 9.70 -12.09
CA ASP A 125 -6.59 8.92 -11.73
C ASP A 125 -5.97 9.41 -10.41
N ALA A 126 -5.88 10.73 -10.23
CA ALA A 126 -5.43 11.36 -9.00
C ALA A 126 -6.34 10.98 -7.81
N GLN A 127 -7.66 11.01 -8.02
CA GLN A 127 -8.62 10.66 -6.98
C GLN A 127 -8.58 9.17 -6.63
N VAL A 128 -8.44 8.28 -7.62
CA VAL A 128 -8.24 6.84 -7.40
C VAL A 128 -7.02 6.62 -6.53
N LEU A 129 -5.89 7.26 -6.87
CA LEU A 129 -4.66 7.12 -6.10
C LEU A 129 -4.83 7.63 -4.65
N GLU A 130 -5.36 8.84 -4.49
CA GLU A 130 -5.61 9.43 -3.17
C GLU A 130 -6.48 8.50 -2.30
N ASN A 131 -7.56 7.96 -2.88
CA ASN A 131 -8.47 7.06 -2.19
C ASN A 131 -7.80 5.75 -1.80
N LYS A 132 -7.06 5.12 -2.73
CA LYS A 132 -6.32 3.88 -2.47
C LYS A 132 -5.29 4.05 -1.35
N VAL A 133 -4.55 5.16 -1.35
CA VAL A 133 -3.55 5.48 -0.33
C VAL A 133 -4.20 5.74 1.01
N ALA A 134 -5.32 6.48 1.05
CA ALA A 134 -6.07 6.71 2.28
C ALA A 134 -6.55 5.39 2.91
N ALA A 135 -7.16 4.51 2.12
CA ALA A 135 -7.61 3.20 2.58
C ALA A 135 -6.44 2.31 3.03
N ALA A 136 -5.31 2.32 2.30
CA ALA A 136 -4.11 1.60 2.68
C ALA A 136 -3.50 2.08 4.01
N ILE A 137 -3.50 3.40 4.27
CA ILE A 137 -3.05 3.99 5.53
C ILE A 137 -3.99 3.58 6.68
N THR A 138 -5.31 3.56 6.44
CA THR A 138 -6.28 3.04 7.41
C THR A 138 -5.99 1.58 7.74
N PHE A 139 -5.79 0.74 6.70
CA PHE A 139 -5.51 -0.68 6.86
C PHE A 139 -4.25 -0.94 7.69
N VAL A 140 -3.10 -0.37 7.31
CA VAL A 140 -1.83 -0.61 8.02
C VAL A 140 -1.88 -0.11 9.47
N THR A 141 -2.65 0.94 9.74
CA THR A 141 -2.82 1.48 11.09
C THR A 141 -3.69 0.58 11.95
N ALA A 142 -4.82 0.12 11.41
CA ALA A 142 -5.76 -0.74 12.11
C ALA A 142 -5.19 -2.15 12.33
N ALA A 143 -4.47 -2.68 11.35
CA ALA A 143 -3.90 -4.03 11.36
C ALA A 143 -2.47 -4.11 11.93
N LYS A 144 -1.99 -3.06 12.61
CA LYS A 144 -0.58 -2.94 13.04
C LYS A 144 -0.07 -4.08 13.93
N ASP A 145 -0.96 -4.72 14.69
CA ASP A 145 -0.64 -5.80 15.63
C ASP A 145 -0.96 -7.20 15.04
N ILE A 146 -1.34 -7.26 13.76
CA ILE A 146 -1.67 -8.49 13.03
C ILE A 146 -0.42 -8.97 12.29
N THR A 147 -0.16 -10.29 12.34
CA THR A 147 0.95 -10.90 11.61
C THR A 147 0.65 -10.94 10.11
N ALA A 148 1.62 -10.56 9.28
CA ALA A 148 1.48 -10.53 7.82
C ALA A 148 1.59 -11.94 7.20
N ASP A 149 0.56 -12.77 7.41
CA ASP A 149 0.39 -14.05 6.73
C ASP A 149 -0.40 -13.93 5.41
N ALA A 150 -0.70 -15.05 4.75
CA ALA A 150 -1.44 -15.04 3.49
C ALA A 150 -2.87 -14.45 3.62
N GLY A 151 -3.51 -14.61 4.79
CA GLY A 151 -4.81 -14.02 5.07
C GLY A 151 -4.71 -12.50 5.18
N PHE A 152 -3.68 -12.00 5.88
CA PHE A 152 -3.37 -10.58 5.93
C PHE A 152 -3.12 -10.00 4.53
N ILE A 153 -2.31 -10.66 3.70
CA ILE A 153 -2.01 -10.18 2.34
C ILE A 153 -3.29 -10.09 1.50
N THR A 154 -4.18 -11.06 1.61
CA THR A 154 -5.48 -11.02 0.92
C THR A 154 -6.29 -9.77 1.31
N GLN A 155 -6.32 -9.45 2.60
CA GLN A 155 -7.05 -8.28 3.09
C GLN A 155 -6.35 -6.96 2.75
N ALA A 156 -5.01 -6.95 2.77
CA ALA A 156 -4.20 -5.81 2.36
C ALA A 156 -4.41 -5.47 0.87
N GLN A 157 -4.55 -6.51 0.03
CA GLN A 157 -4.90 -6.37 -1.39
C GLN A 157 -6.32 -5.84 -1.54
N ALA A 158 -7.30 -6.41 -0.83
CA ALA A 158 -8.69 -5.97 -0.89
C ALA A 158 -8.86 -4.49 -0.48
N ALA A 159 -8.14 -4.05 0.57
CA ALA A 159 -8.15 -2.67 1.03
C ALA A 159 -7.69 -1.64 -0.02
N VAL A 160 -6.99 -2.07 -1.07
CA VAL A 160 -6.52 -1.21 -2.16
C VAL A 160 -7.27 -1.49 -3.46
N ASN A 161 -7.42 -2.75 -3.85
CA ASN A 161 -7.93 -3.12 -5.17
C ASN A 161 -9.45 -2.97 -5.33
N GLU A 162 -10.19 -2.80 -4.23
CA GLU A 162 -11.63 -2.51 -4.27
C GLU A 162 -11.93 -0.99 -4.25
N VAL A 163 -10.90 -0.16 -4.16
CA VAL A 163 -11.02 1.30 -3.97
C VAL A 163 -10.86 2.06 -5.27
N SER A 164 -11.93 2.76 -5.66
CA SER A 164 -12.05 3.56 -6.88
C SER A 164 -12.05 5.07 -6.61
N SER A 165 -12.32 5.89 -7.63
CA SER A 165 -12.48 7.34 -7.49
C SER A 165 -13.71 7.74 -6.64
N ASP A 166 -14.64 6.82 -6.39
CA ASP A 166 -15.81 7.07 -5.53
C ASP A 166 -15.44 6.93 -4.04
N SER A 167 -15.71 7.95 -3.23
CA SER A 167 -15.46 7.93 -1.78
C SER A 167 -16.27 6.87 -1.03
N ALA A 168 -17.37 6.37 -1.60
CA ALA A 168 -18.11 5.24 -1.05
C ALA A 168 -17.30 3.94 -1.07
N SER A 169 -16.37 3.79 -2.02
CA SER A 169 -15.48 2.62 -2.07
C SER A 169 -14.45 2.64 -0.93
N VAL A 170 -13.93 3.82 -0.57
CA VAL A 170 -13.06 4.01 0.61
C VAL A 170 -13.81 3.62 1.89
N THR A 171 -15.05 4.09 2.05
CA THR A 171 -15.89 3.75 3.20
C THR A 171 -16.11 2.24 3.32
N SER A 172 -16.28 1.56 2.18
CA SER A 172 -16.46 0.11 2.13
C SER A 172 -15.18 -0.64 2.50
N ALA A 173 -14.02 -0.21 1.98
CA ALA A 173 -12.71 -0.76 2.32
C ALA A 173 -12.36 -0.58 3.80
N ASP A 174 -12.65 0.59 4.38
CA ASP A 174 -12.46 0.86 5.80
C ASP A 174 -13.35 -0.03 6.69
N ALA A 175 -14.61 -0.25 6.28
CA ALA A 175 -15.53 -1.14 6.99
C ALA A 175 -15.10 -2.62 6.90
N ALA A 176 -14.61 -3.06 5.74
CA ALA A 176 -14.03 -4.40 5.57
C ALA A 176 -12.78 -4.58 6.43
N THR A 177 -11.92 -3.57 6.47
CA THR A 177 -10.73 -3.53 7.35
C THR A 177 -11.11 -3.67 8.81
N ALA A 178 -12.09 -2.90 9.30
CA ALA A 178 -12.56 -3.00 10.68
C ALA A 178 -13.09 -4.41 11.00
N SER A 179 -13.90 -4.97 10.09
CA SER A 179 -14.43 -6.32 10.23
C SER A 179 -13.33 -7.38 10.28
N TYR A 180 -12.28 -7.23 9.48
CA TYR A 180 -11.12 -8.11 9.49
C TYR A 180 -10.38 -8.05 10.83
N VAL A 181 -10.12 -6.85 11.35
CA VAL A 181 -9.45 -6.65 12.65
C VAL A 181 -10.30 -7.25 13.78
N ASP A 182 -11.61 -7.00 13.80
CA ASP A 182 -12.53 -7.54 14.80
C ASP A 182 -12.65 -9.07 14.75
N SER A 183 -12.40 -9.67 13.58
CA SER A 183 -12.41 -11.13 13.41
C SER A 183 -11.14 -11.81 13.93
N GLN A 184 -10.06 -11.06 14.19
CA GLN A 184 -8.83 -11.66 14.69
C GLN A 184 -9.02 -12.14 16.12
N PRO A 185 -8.47 -13.32 16.48
CA PRO A 185 -8.54 -13.81 17.85
C PRO A 185 -7.96 -12.76 18.81
N ALA A 186 -8.71 -12.44 19.86
CA ALA A 186 -8.31 -11.49 20.90
C ALA A 186 -7.12 -12.02 21.72
N ALA A 187 -5.93 -12.06 21.11
CA ALA A 187 -4.66 -12.41 21.74
C ALA A 187 -3.46 -12.06 20.83
N LEU A 188 -3.37 -10.82 20.33
CA LEU A 188 -2.08 -10.15 20.05
C LEU A 188 -2.10 -8.64 20.39
N SER A 189 -3.10 -8.15 21.13
CA SER A 189 -2.96 -6.93 21.91
C SER A 189 -2.31 -7.32 23.24
N GLY A 190 -1.10 -6.83 23.48
CA GLY A 190 -0.20 -7.36 24.51
C GLY A 190 -0.78 -7.45 25.93
N THR A 191 -0.34 -8.51 26.61
CA THR A 191 -0.41 -8.76 28.06
C THR A 191 -1.72 -9.31 28.59
N SER A 192 -1.71 -10.62 28.79
CA SER A 192 -2.55 -11.32 29.76
C SER A 192 -2.50 -10.63 31.12
N VAL A 193 -3.63 -10.08 31.56
CA VAL A 193 -3.92 -10.02 32.99
C VAL A 193 -5.04 -11.01 33.21
N VAL A 194 -4.66 -12.24 33.52
CA VAL A 194 -5.56 -13.17 34.19
C VAL A 194 -5.98 -12.48 35.48
N GLU A 195 -7.24 -12.09 35.56
CA GLU A 195 -7.89 -11.69 36.80
C GLU A 195 -7.93 -12.94 37.70
N LEU A 196 -6.83 -13.17 38.41
CA LEU A 196 -6.78 -14.11 39.51
C LEU A 196 -7.59 -13.49 40.63
N GLY A 197 -8.80 -14.02 40.83
CA GLY A 197 -9.65 -13.68 41.94
C GLY A 197 -8.89 -13.71 43.25
N THR A 198 -9.00 -12.64 44.02
CA THR A 198 -8.70 -12.69 45.45
C THR A 198 -10.01 -12.92 46.16
N GLU A 199 -10.17 -14.17 46.59
CA GLU A 199 -11.13 -14.56 47.59
C GLU A 199 -11.01 -13.71 48.85
N GLU A 200 -12.17 -13.48 49.42
CA GLU A 200 -12.49 -13.12 50.80
C GLU A 200 -11.43 -13.60 51.82
N SER A 201 -10.78 -12.66 52.51
CA SER A 201 -10.12 -12.93 53.78
C SER A 201 -10.78 -12.10 54.87
N ALA A 202 -11.52 -12.81 55.70
CA ALA A 202 -12.16 -12.37 56.91
C ALA A 202 -11.24 -11.59 57.88
N ALA A 203 -11.89 -10.75 58.68
CA ALA A 203 -11.38 -10.04 59.83
C ALA A 203 -10.60 -10.93 60.81
N LEU A 204 -9.57 -10.36 61.45
CA LEU A 204 -9.20 -10.68 62.82
C LEU A 204 -8.44 -9.53 63.47
N THR A 205 -9.02 -9.09 64.58
CA THR A 205 -8.60 -8.10 65.57
C THR A 205 -7.34 -8.54 66.31
N PHE A 206 -6.46 -7.58 66.63
CA PHE A 206 -5.67 -7.55 67.86
C PHE A 206 -5.57 -6.13 68.38
#